data_AF-A0A537I8U5-F1
#
_entry.id   AF-A0A537I8U5-F1
#
_cell.length_a   1.000
_cell.length_b   1.000
_cell.length_c   1.000
_cell.angle_alpha   90.00
_cell.angle_beta   90.00
_cell.angle_gamma   90.00
#
_symmetry.space_group_name_H-M   'P 1'
#
loop_
_entity.id
_entity.type
_entity.pdbx_description
1 polymer ?
#
loop_
_entity_poly.entity_id
_entity_poly.type
_entity_poly.pdbx_seq_one_letter_code
_entity_poly.pdbx_strand_id
1 'polypeptide(L)'
;MTRTAIKVAVNSGIVASTPFFILGILQLIEAFQSNPNAQFGSIGYIYQGMIVGKLANLGRTPTAIDQIILVVSLIAFSLYKNDSNEFTEEELYELVAKYNADYRESIHVPSLLKDLEEAQIVVRLFNKNWRFIGSHLRDFFIAKYYVRTLADDGSEEKENALADIKQMIE
;
A
#
# COMPACT_ATOMS: atom_id res chain seq x y z
N MET A 1 -13.08 27.52 6.64
CA MET A 1 -12.78 27.26 5.22
C MET A 1 -12.39 25.80 4.92
N THR A 2 -11.83 25.04 5.87
CA THR A 2 -11.36 23.65 5.70
C THR A 2 -12.46 22.61 5.39
N ARG A 3 -13.67 22.76 5.92
CA ARG A 3 -14.80 21.84 5.65
C ARG A 3 -15.21 21.77 4.17
N THR A 4 -15.01 22.85 3.41
CA THR A 4 -15.45 22.93 2.02
C THR A 4 -14.51 22.18 1.07
N ALA A 5 -13.20 22.24 1.30
CA ALA A 5 -12.20 21.60 0.44
C ALA A 5 -12.24 20.06 0.53
N ILE A 6 -12.40 19.52 1.75
CA ILE A 6 -12.55 18.06 1.96
C ILE A 6 -13.81 17.56 1.25
N LYS A 7 -14.92 18.29 1.38
CA LYS A 7 -16.20 17.93 0.75
C LYS A 7 -16.12 17.97 -0.77
N VAL A 8 -15.38 18.93 -1.34
CA VAL A 8 -15.11 19.00 -2.78
C VAL A 8 -14.24 17.84 -3.24
N ALA A 9 -13.14 17.53 -2.54
CA ALA A 9 -12.23 16.45 -2.88
C ALA A 9 -12.89 15.06 -2.79
N VAL A 10 -13.78 14.86 -1.81
CA VAL A 10 -14.61 13.65 -1.67
C VAL A 10 -15.62 13.57 -2.82
N ASN A 11 -16.30 14.68 -3.14
CA ASN A 11 -17.32 14.70 -4.20
C ASN A 11 -16.72 14.62 -5.62
N SER A 12 -15.47 15.02 -5.81
CA SER A 12 -14.77 14.91 -7.10
C SER A 12 -14.09 13.56 -7.32
N GLY A 13 -14.19 12.62 -6.36
CA GLY A 13 -13.56 11.30 -6.46
C GLY A 13 -12.04 11.31 -6.34
N ILE A 14 -11.43 12.47 -6.09
CA ILE A 14 -9.99 12.61 -5.80
C ILE A 14 -9.64 11.90 -4.48
N VAL A 15 -10.65 11.76 -3.62
CA VAL A 15 -10.55 11.24 -2.27
C VAL A 15 -11.68 10.24 -2.03
N ALA A 16 -11.35 9.05 -1.56
CA ALA A 16 -12.37 8.08 -1.14
C ALA A 16 -13.17 8.63 0.05
N SER A 17 -14.50 8.49 0.02
CA SER A 17 -15.44 8.99 1.03
C SER A 17 -15.44 8.16 2.33
N THR A 18 -14.38 7.40 2.61
CA THR A 18 -14.31 6.57 3.81
C THR A 18 -13.83 7.39 5.02
N PRO A 19 -14.34 7.12 6.23
CA PRO A 19 -13.98 7.87 7.45
C PRO A 19 -12.46 7.96 7.69
N PHE A 20 -11.72 6.90 7.34
CA PHE A 20 -10.26 6.85 7.45
C PHE A 20 -9.54 7.84 6.54
N PHE A 21 -10.08 8.10 5.35
CA PHE A 21 -9.50 9.07 4.43
C PHE A 21 -9.69 10.50 4.94
N ILE A 22 -10.89 10.79 5.46
CA ILE A 22 -11.20 12.09 6.08
C ILE A 22 -10.26 12.33 7.27
N LEU A 23 -10.01 11.30 8.10
CA LEU A 23 -9.06 11.38 9.21
C LEU A 23 -7.61 11.59 8.75
N GLY A 24 -7.17 10.89 7.71
CA GLY A 24 -5.83 11.08 7.12
C GLY A 24 -5.63 12.49 6.58
N ILE A 25 -6.65 13.08 5.93
CA ILE A 25 -6.60 14.49 5.50
C ILE A 25 -6.54 15.44 6.69
N LEU A 26 -7.32 15.19 7.74
CA LEU A 26 -7.33 16.05 8.94
C LEU A 26 -5.97 16.06 9.65
N GLN A 27 -5.34 14.89 9.81
CA GLN A 27 -3.98 14.78 10.35
C GLN A 27 -2.95 15.50 9.47
N LEU A 28 -3.12 15.48 8.15
CA LEU A 28 -2.24 16.19 7.22
C LEU A 28 -2.38 17.71 7.34
N ILE A 29 -3.60 18.21 7.53
CA ILE A 29 -3.88 19.64 7.75
C ILE A 29 -3.23 20.10 9.06
N GLU A 30 -3.28 19.29 10.12
CA GLU A 30 -2.60 19.57 11.38
C GLU A 30 -1.07 19.57 11.23
N ALA A 31 -0.51 18.61 10.48
CA ALA A 31 0.91 18.58 10.15
C ALA A 31 1.36 19.80 9.31
N PHE A 32 0.51 20.26 8.38
CA PHE A 32 0.75 21.44 7.53
C PHE A 32 0.82 22.74 8.34
N GLN A 33 -0.01 22.89 9.38
CA GLN A 33 0.08 24.02 10.30
C GLN A 33 1.41 24.07 11.05
N SER A 34 2.07 22.92 11.20
CA SER A 34 3.32 22.77 11.95
C SER A 34 4.57 22.91 11.06
N ASN A 35 4.50 22.62 9.75
CA ASN A 35 5.62 22.81 8.81
C ASN A 35 5.14 23.13 7.37
N PRO A 36 5.04 24.41 6.99
CA PRO A 36 4.50 24.87 5.70
C PRO A 36 5.37 24.54 4.47
N ASN A 37 6.65 24.19 4.65
CA ASN A 37 7.62 23.99 3.57
C ASN A 37 7.75 22.53 3.11
N ALA A 38 6.98 21.62 3.68
CA ALA A 38 7.00 20.24 3.25
C ALA A 38 6.30 20.12 1.88
N GLN A 39 7.08 19.83 0.83
CA GLN A 39 6.59 19.57 -0.52
C GLN A 39 5.79 18.26 -0.53
N PHE A 40 4.49 18.33 -0.24
CA PHE A 40 3.58 17.19 -0.26
C PHE A 40 2.95 17.00 -1.66
N GLY A 41 3.78 16.73 -2.66
CA GLY A 41 3.34 16.46 -4.02
C GLY A 41 2.92 15.00 -4.22
N SER A 42 1.74 14.60 -3.73
CA SER A 42 0.82 13.60 -4.31
C SER A 42 -0.01 12.89 -3.25
N ILE A 43 -1.20 12.42 -3.66
CA ILE A 43 -2.04 11.49 -2.93
C ILE A 43 -1.25 10.26 -2.42
N GLY A 44 -0.20 9.85 -3.14
CA GLY A 44 0.71 8.78 -2.72
C GLY A 44 1.45 9.07 -1.40
N TYR A 45 1.81 10.33 -1.13
CA TYR A 45 2.39 10.72 0.15
C TYR A 45 1.40 10.58 1.31
N ILE A 46 0.12 10.87 1.05
CA ILE A 46 -0.97 10.70 2.04
C ILE A 46 -1.16 9.22 2.37
N TYR A 47 -1.23 8.36 1.34
CA TYR A 47 -1.30 6.91 1.54
C TYR A 47 -0.09 6.40 2.33
N GLN A 48 1.13 6.78 1.93
CA GLN A 48 2.35 6.35 2.61
C GLN A 48 2.37 6.81 4.07
N GLY A 49 2.09 8.08 4.35
CA GLY A 49 2.06 8.61 5.71
C GLY A 49 1.01 7.92 6.60
N MET A 50 -0.17 7.64 6.05
CA MET A 50 -1.22 6.90 6.77
C MET A 50 -0.80 5.47 7.09
N ILE A 51 -0.27 4.73 6.10
CA ILE A 51 0.17 3.34 6.28
C ILE A 51 1.30 3.27 7.31
N VAL A 52 2.32 4.12 7.16
CA VAL A 52 3.46 4.22 8.09
C VAL A 52 2.99 4.58 9.48
N GLY A 53 2.10 5.57 9.63
CA GLY A 53 1.57 5.98 10.92
C GLY A 53 0.80 4.88 11.64
N LYS A 54 -0.04 4.12 10.91
CA LYS A 54 -0.75 2.97 11.49
C LYS A 54 0.19 1.88 11.96
N LEU A 55 1.17 1.49 11.13
CA LEU A 55 2.14 0.45 11.50
C LEU A 55 3.05 0.90 12.65
N ALA A 56 3.45 2.17 12.70
CA ALA A 56 4.21 2.75 13.80
C ALA A 56 3.43 2.72 15.11
N ASN A 57 2.11 2.97 15.08
CA ASN A 57 1.25 2.86 16.26
C ASN A 57 1.11 1.42 16.77
N LEU A 58 1.37 0.41 15.93
CA LEU A 58 1.48 -1.00 16.34
C LEU A 58 2.87 -1.34 16.90
N GLY A 59 3.75 -0.34 17.06
CA GLY A 59 5.10 -0.52 17.61
C GLY A 59 6.12 -1.06 16.59
N ARG A 60 5.81 -1.02 15.29
CA ARG A 60 6.75 -1.48 14.26
C ARG A 60 7.88 -0.47 14.05
N THR A 61 9.10 -0.97 13.95
CA THR A 61 10.28 -0.16 13.67
C THR A 61 10.25 0.34 12.22
N PRO A 62 10.96 1.43 11.89
CA PRO A 62 11.04 1.92 10.50
C PRO A 62 11.45 0.83 9.50
N THR A 63 12.44 0.02 9.84
CA THR A 63 12.89 -1.11 9.01
C THR A 63 11.80 -2.16 8.80
N ALA A 64 11.05 -2.52 9.86
CA ALA A 64 9.95 -3.45 9.73
C ALA A 64 8.81 -2.88 8.87
N ILE A 65 8.55 -1.57 8.97
CA ILE A 65 7.56 -0.88 8.14
C ILE A 65 7.96 -0.93 6.67
N ASP A 66 9.23 -0.66 6.35
CA ASP A 66 9.73 -0.73 4.98
C ASP A 66 9.60 -2.15 4.40
N GLN A 67 9.93 -3.18 5.18
CA GLN A 67 9.73 -4.58 4.81
C GLN A 67 8.26 -4.94 4.58
N ILE A 68 7.36 -4.48 5.45
CA ILE A 68 5.91 -4.69 5.28
C ILE A 68 5.42 -4.01 3.99
N ILE A 69 5.77 -2.75 3.75
CA ILE A 69 5.38 -2.02 2.54
C ILE A 69 5.84 -2.76 1.29
N LEU A 70 7.07 -3.28 1.33
CA LEU A 70 7.65 -4.05 0.25
C LEU A 70 6.84 -5.33 0.00
N VAL A 71 6.63 -6.19 1.01
CA VAL A 71 5.88 -7.44 0.81
C VAL A 71 4.45 -7.17 0.37
N VAL A 72 3.79 -6.15 0.91
CA VAL A 72 2.43 -5.77 0.49
C VAL A 72 2.40 -5.32 -0.97
N SER A 73 3.45 -4.65 -1.46
CA SER A 73 3.57 -4.32 -2.87
C SER A 73 3.67 -5.57 -3.77
N LEU A 74 4.38 -6.61 -3.32
CA LEU A 74 4.44 -7.89 -4.01
C LEU A 74 3.08 -8.60 -4.04
N ILE A 75 2.35 -8.59 -2.92
CA ILE A 75 0.99 -9.15 -2.86
C ILE A 75 0.06 -8.42 -3.84
N ALA A 76 0.07 -7.08 -3.82
CA ALA A 76 -0.76 -6.27 -4.69
C ALA A 76 -0.48 -6.54 -6.18
N PHE A 77 0.80 -6.69 -6.55
CA PHE A 77 1.21 -7.02 -7.91
C PHE A 77 0.82 -8.45 -8.32
N SER A 78 0.97 -9.44 -7.43
CA SER A 78 0.52 -10.81 -7.69
C SER A 78 -0.98 -10.88 -7.99
N LEU A 79 -1.79 -10.18 -7.18
CA LEU A 79 -3.23 -10.06 -7.41
C LEU A 79 -3.55 -9.41 -8.76
N TYR A 80 -2.83 -8.33 -9.11
CA TYR A 80 -2.98 -7.67 -10.40
C TYR A 80 -2.70 -8.62 -11.57
N LYS A 81 -1.60 -9.37 -11.49
CA LYS A 81 -1.19 -10.32 -12.55
C LYS A 81 -2.16 -11.48 -12.73
N ASN A 82 -2.79 -11.91 -11.66
CA ASN A 82 -3.74 -13.02 -11.67
C ASN A 82 -5.20 -12.58 -11.92
N ASP A 83 -5.44 -11.30 -12.22
CA ASP A 83 -6.77 -10.68 -12.28
C ASP A 83 -7.65 -11.04 -11.07
N SER A 84 -7.01 -11.13 -9.90
CA SER A 84 -7.65 -11.49 -8.64
C SER A 84 -7.82 -10.28 -7.72
N ASN A 85 -8.85 -10.34 -6.90
CA ASN A 85 -9.11 -9.34 -5.86
C ASN A 85 -8.90 -9.91 -4.44
N GLU A 86 -8.59 -11.20 -4.33
CA GLU A 86 -8.50 -11.95 -3.08
C GLU A 86 -7.29 -12.88 -3.13
N PHE A 87 -6.70 -13.15 -1.96
CA PHE A 87 -5.64 -14.14 -1.81
C PHE A 87 -5.89 -15.04 -0.60
N THR A 88 -5.39 -16.27 -0.63
CA THR A 88 -5.42 -17.20 0.51
C THR A 88 -4.19 -17.04 1.40
N GLU A 89 -4.23 -17.63 2.60
CA GLU A 89 -3.05 -17.65 3.46
C GLU A 89 -1.91 -18.45 2.82
N GLU A 90 -2.23 -19.54 2.13
CA GLU A 90 -1.25 -20.39 1.41
C GLU A 90 -0.52 -19.61 0.31
N GLU A 91 -1.23 -18.84 -0.50
CA GLU A 91 -0.63 -17.98 -1.54
C GLU A 91 0.32 -16.94 -0.91
N LEU A 92 -0.05 -16.40 0.26
CA LEU A 92 0.81 -15.49 1.00
C LEU A 92 2.06 -16.19 1.54
N TYR A 93 1.93 -17.42 2.05
CA TYR A 93 3.07 -18.22 2.50
C TYR A 93 4.06 -18.48 1.37
N GLU A 94 3.59 -18.85 0.18
CA GLU A 94 4.45 -19.07 -0.97
C GLU A 94 5.18 -17.80 -1.40
N LEU A 95 4.46 -16.68 -1.47
CA LEU A 95 5.02 -15.37 -1.84
C LEU A 95 6.08 -14.90 -0.83
N VAL A 96 5.79 -15.00 0.47
CA VAL A 96 6.73 -14.59 1.53
C VAL A 96 7.92 -15.54 1.62
N ALA A 97 7.74 -16.84 1.40
CA ALA A 97 8.83 -17.80 1.36
C ALA A 97 9.83 -17.47 0.23
N LYS A 98 9.31 -17.17 -0.97
CA LYS A 98 10.14 -16.72 -2.09
C LYS A 98 10.88 -15.43 -1.76
N TYR A 99 10.18 -14.42 -1.25
CA TYR A 99 10.80 -13.15 -0.84
C TYR A 99 11.91 -13.34 0.20
N ASN A 100 11.64 -14.12 1.25
CA ASN A 100 12.62 -14.41 2.30
C ASN A 100 13.86 -15.11 1.75
N ALA A 101 13.70 -16.03 0.79
CA ALA A 101 14.82 -16.71 0.14
C ALA A 101 15.66 -15.75 -0.72
N ASP A 102 15.00 -14.95 -1.56
CA ASP A 102 15.67 -14.05 -2.51
C ASP A 102 16.43 -12.91 -1.80
N TYR A 103 15.89 -12.40 -0.69
CA TYR A 103 16.44 -11.24 0.02
C TYR A 103 17.07 -11.57 1.39
N ARG A 104 17.16 -12.86 1.76
CA ARG A 104 17.67 -13.34 3.06
C ARG A 104 16.95 -12.71 4.26
N GLU A 105 15.64 -12.56 4.13
CA GLU A 105 14.76 -11.98 5.14
C GLU A 105 14.05 -13.07 5.95
N SER A 106 13.42 -12.70 7.07
CA SER A 106 12.73 -13.64 7.96
C SER A 106 11.33 -13.16 8.37
N ILE A 107 10.52 -12.79 7.38
CA ILE A 107 9.15 -12.34 7.60
C ILE A 107 8.25 -13.51 7.98
N HIS A 108 7.53 -13.36 9.10
CA HIS A 108 6.60 -14.36 9.62
C HIS A 108 5.16 -14.04 9.25
N VAL A 109 4.56 -14.84 8.37
CA VAL A 109 3.23 -14.62 7.77
C VAL A 109 2.12 -14.35 8.79
N PRO A 110 1.97 -15.14 9.89
CA PRO A 110 0.95 -14.84 10.90
C PRO A 110 1.09 -13.47 11.56
N SER A 111 2.33 -12.99 11.78
CA SER A 111 2.54 -11.64 12.33
C SER A 111 2.22 -10.58 11.28
N LEU A 112 2.63 -10.82 10.04
CA LEU A 112 2.35 -9.92 8.93
C LEU A 112 0.84 -9.75 8.74
N LEU A 113 0.07 -10.83 8.63
CA LEU A 113 -1.39 -10.75 8.46
C LEU A 113 -2.07 -10.00 9.60
N LYS A 114 -1.63 -10.24 10.84
CA LYS A 114 -2.12 -9.49 12.00
C LYS A 114 -1.85 -7.99 11.86
N ASP A 115 -0.62 -7.60 11.48
CA ASP A 115 -0.28 -6.19 11.24
C ASP A 115 -1.11 -5.58 10.12
N LEU A 116 -1.33 -6.31 9.02
CA LEU A 116 -2.09 -5.82 7.88
C LEU A 116 -3.58 -5.67 8.22
N GLU A 117 -4.14 -6.55 9.04
CA GLU A 117 -5.52 -6.46 9.52
C GLU A 117 -5.69 -5.31 10.52
N GLU A 118 -4.82 -5.21 11.53
CA GLU A 118 -4.86 -4.16 12.55
C GLU A 118 -4.57 -2.76 11.96
N ALA A 119 -3.67 -2.67 10.98
CA ALA A 119 -3.43 -1.45 10.22
C ALA A 119 -4.52 -1.18 9.17
N GLN A 120 -5.51 -2.06 9.03
CA GLN A 120 -6.62 -1.95 8.08
C GLN A 120 -6.13 -1.75 6.64
N ILE A 121 -5.13 -2.54 6.26
CA ILE A 121 -4.62 -2.64 4.90
C ILE A 121 -5.40 -3.72 4.16
N VAL A 122 -5.62 -4.85 4.83
CA VAL A 122 -6.43 -5.97 4.34
C VAL A 122 -7.54 -6.30 5.33
N VAL A 123 -8.53 -7.05 4.85
CA VAL A 123 -9.62 -7.59 5.66
C VAL A 123 -9.77 -9.09 5.36
N ARG A 124 -10.07 -9.87 6.40
CA ARG A 124 -10.41 -11.28 6.26
C ARG A 124 -11.88 -11.44 5.87
N LEU A 125 -12.12 -12.27 4.87
CA LEU A 125 -13.43 -12.59 4.34
C LEU A 125 -14.01 -13.86 5.00
N PHE A 126 -15.32 -14.08 4.85
CA PHE A 126 -16.01 -15.25 5.41
C PHE A 126 -15.48 -16.59 4.89
N ASN A 127 -14.97 -16.62 3.66
CA ASN A 127 -14.33 -17.79 3.04
C ASN A 127 -12.88 -18.01 3.51
N LYS A 128 -12.40 -17.25 4.50
CA LYS A 128 -11.01 -17.22 5.01
C LYS A 128 -9.98 -16.62 4.04
N ASN A 129 -10.40 -16.11 2.88
CA ASN A 129 -9.53 -15.34 2.01
C ASN A 129 -9.31 -13.94 2.58
N TRP A 130 -8.34 -13.24 2.00
CA TRP A 130 -7.95 -11.89 2.36
C TRP A 130 -8.07 -10.97 1.16
N ARG A 131 -8.39 -9.70 1.40
CA ARG A 131 -8.55 -8.69 0.36
C ARG A 131 -8.08 -7.33 0.87
N PHE A 132 -7.57 -6.49 -0.02
CA PHE A 132 -7.35 -5.07 0.30
C PHE A 132 -8.67 -4.37 0.64
N ILE A 133 -8.68 -3.54 1.71
CA ILE A 133 -9.90 -2.85 2.14
C ILE A 133 -10.50 -1.95 1.05
N GLY A 134 -9.67 -1.43 0.14
CA GLY A 134 -10.13 -0.69 -1.03
C GLY A 134 -9.20 -0.86 -2.22
N SER A 135 -9.76 -0.79 -3.43
CA SER A 135 -9.01 -0.85 -4.70
C SER A 135 -7.89 0.19 -4.76
N HIS A 136 -8.15 1.43 -4.35
CA HIS A 136 -7.14 2.49 -4.33
C HIS A 136 -5.91 2.16 -3.48
N LEU A 137 -6.09 1.42 -2.38
CA LEU A 137 -4.98 1.00 -1.54
C LEU A 137 -4.14 -0.07 -2.26
N ARG A 138 -4.80 -1.02 -2.93
CA ARG A 138 -4.13 -1.97 -3.82
C ARG A 138 -3.37 -1.25 -4.93
N ASP A 139 -4.00 -0.29 -5.60
CA ASP A 139 -3.41 0.46 -6.71
C ASP A 139 -2.18 1.27 -6.25
N PHE A 140 -2.23 1.85 -5.05
CA PHE A 140 -1.06 2.46 -4.42
C PHE A 140 0.10 1.47 -4.27
N PHE A 141 -0.18 0.26 -3.77
CA PHE A 141 0.85 -0.77 -3.59
C PHE A 141 1.36 -1.34 -4.91
N ILE A 142 0.54 -1.44 -5.95
CA ILE A 142 0.97 -1.77 -7.33
C ILE A 142 1.93 -0.70 -7.85
N ALA A 143 1.60 0.58 -7.67
CA ALA A 143 2.50 1.67 -8.06
C ALA A 143 3.83 1.61 -7.29
N LYS A 144 3.80 1.27 -5.99
CA LYS A 144 5.02 1.05 -5.18
C LYS A 144 5.87 -0.10 -5.71
N TYR A 145 5.25 -1.18 -6.17
CA TYR A 145 5.98 -2.28 -6.82
C TYR A 145 6.72 -1.77 -8.05
N TYR A 146 6.03 -1.11 -8.99
CA TYR A 146 6.66 -0.60 -10.20
C TYR A 146 7.77 0.42 -9.94
N VAL A 147 7.57 1.37 -9.03
CA VAL A 147 8.63 2.35 -8.68
C VAL A 147 9.88 1.64 -8.20
N ARG A 148 9.73 0.58 -7.41
CA ARG A 148 10.87 -0.22 -6.94
C ARG A 148 11.51 -0.98 -8.09
N THR A 149 10.74 -1.71 -8.89
CA THR A 149 11.25 -2.52 -10.01
C THR A 149 11.96 -1.65 -11.06
N LEU A 150 11.47 -0.44 -11.31
CA LEU A 150 12.09 0.50 -12.24
C LEU A 150 13.41 1.10 -11.72
N ALA A 151 13.54 1.23 -10.40
CA ALA A 151 14.75 1.72 -9.74
C ALA A 151 15.85 0.65 -9.60
N ASP A 152 15.54 -0.62 -9.85
CA ASP A 152 16.51 -1.70 -9.89
C ASP A 152 17.13 -1.78 -11.30
N ASP A 153 18.43 -1.49 -11.40
CA ASP A 153 19.11 -1.29 -12.67
C ASP A 153 19.53 -2.63 -13.30
N GLY A 154 18.78 -3.08 -14.32
CA GLY A 154 19.22 -4.09 -15.28
C GLY A 154 18.57 -5.47 -15.21
N SER A 155 17.41 -5.62 -14.56
CA SER A 155 16.69 -6.90 -14.50
C SER A 155 15.66 -7.07 -15.62
N GLU A 156 15.42 -8.31 -16.03
CA GLU A 156 14.31 -8.73 -16.91
C GLU A 156 12.94 -8.28 -16.36
N GLU A 157 12.83 -8.14 -15.03
CA GLU A 157 11.65 -7.61 -14.35
C GLU A 157 11.35 -6.14 -14.72
N LYS A 158 12.36 -5.33 -15.02
CA LYS A 158 12.19 -3.92 -15.44
C LYS A 158 11.56 -3.82 -16.83
N GLU A 159 11.97 -4.65 -17.78
CA GLU A 159 11.39 -4.67 -19.13
C GLU A 159 9.93 -5.13 -19.09
N ASN A 160 9.63 -6.17 -18.30
CA ASN A 160 8.26 -6.64 -18.07
C ASN A 160 7.39 -5.57 -17.39
N ALA A 161 7.92 -4.89 -16.38
CA ALA A 161 7.22 -3.78 -15.71
C ALA A 161 6.90 -2.62 -16.67
N LEU A 162 7.84 -2.26 -17.56
CA LEU A 162 7.60 -1.22 -18.56
C LEU A 162 6.55 -1.62 -19.60
N ALA A 163 6.50 -2.90 -19.99
CA ALA A 163 5.46 -3.41 -20.88
C ALA A 163 4.08 -3.39 -20.21
N ASP A 164 4.00 -3.80 -18.94
CA ASP A 164 2.75 -3.77 -18.17
C ASP A 164 2.20 -2.35 -18.02
N ILE A 165 3.06 -1.39 -17.68
CA ILE A 165 2.67 0.02 -17.52
C ILE A 165 2.11 0.58 -18.82
N LYS A 166 2.66 0.21 -19.98
CA LYS A 166 2.14 0.65 -21.28
C LYS A 166 0.74 0.11 -21.55
N GLN A 167 0.51 -1.18 -21.28
CA GLN A 167 -0.83 -1.79 -21.44
C GLN A 167 -1.89 -1.20 -20.49
N MET A 168 -1.50 -0.66 -19.33
CA MET A 168 -2.43 -0.01 -18.41
C MET A 168 -2.94 1.37 -18.87
N ILE A 169 -2.21 2.03 -19.77
CA ILE A 169 -2.45 3.44 -20.17
C ILE A 169 -3.10 3.53 -21.57
N GLU A 170 -3.08 2.43 -22.33
CA GLU A 170 -3.75 2.26 -23.63
C GLU A 170 -5.21 1.80 -23.49
#